data_AF-A0A3D2HV65-F1
#
_entry.id   AF-A0A3D2HV65-F1
#
_cell.length_a   1.000
_cell.length_b   1.000
_cell.length_c   1.000
_cell.angle_alpha   90.00
_cell.angle_beta   90.00
_cell.angle_gamma   90.00
#
_symmetry.space_group_name_H-M   'P 1'
#
loop_
_entity.id
_entity.type
_entity.pdbx_description
1 polymer ?
#
loop_
_entity_poly.entity_id
_entity_poly.type
_entity_poly.pdbx_seq_one_letter_code
_entity_poly.pdbx_strand_id
1 'polypeptide(L)'
;MAKYDVTSELASVIKSTRIANNVTAKSIAEHVGKSQSYISKLEKGDIKSIEQSELISIFRFILGSEEAFQDFLNKSLSKIISSVALRYNDDEINEQFWYLNFDQVLRLIPIPEKMIDDLSEKIKDNNISIEYLCERINGNESISPEVADLDSYPYNTWFPLVEDGEIKSRSIKMKVSKSEIYDILNKDKLSTNYVTMLSIVYYIIIIIKYGHSTEISKEKYKEIMTYSIEYLNGHHFFSLEEKHYLEMSAKSEKDRNALLSEFDKDNAQTINMIINTFRVFSDIDILKTTEYLNQFKNNLDWDSGFMLRLISFNFYEIINIETEQKQQLLYEIKKLIEKYKDIPDTENQIKIYD
;
A
#
# COMPACT_ATOMS: atom_id res chain seq x y z
N MET A 1 19.08 -15.15 4.65
CA MET A 1 18.31 -14.03 4.09
C MET A 1 17.06 -14.62 3.45
N ALA A 2 15.91 -13.95 3.53
CA ALA A 2 14.67 -14.48 2.96
C ALA A 2 14.77 -14.55 1.44
N LYS A 3 14.37 -15.69 0.88
CA LYS A 3 14.26 -15.90 -0.57
C LYS A 3 12.80 -16.07 -0.93
N TYR A 4 12.45 -15.57 -2.11
CA TYR A 4 11.19 -15.86 -2.76
C TYR A 4 11.42 -16.79 -3.92
N ASP A 5 10.48 -17.70 -4.11
CA ASP A 5 10.36 -18.41 -5.37
C ASP A 5 9.91 -17.43 -6.45
N VAL A 6 10.58 -17.52 -7.60
CA VAL A 6 10.25 -16.69 -8.76
C VAL A 6 9.19 -17.43 -9.55
N THR A 7 7.94 -17.03 -9.33
CA THR A 7 6.79 -17.54 -10.05
C THR A 7 6.69 -16.89 -11.44
N SER A 8 5.90 -17.50 -12.33
CA SER A 8 5.61 -16.91 -13.65
C SER A 8 4.96 -15.54 -13.53
N GLU A 9 4.14 -15.35 -12.49
CA GLU A 9 3.44 -14.11 -12.19
C GLU A 9 4.47 -13.05 -11.79
N LEU A 10 5.35 -13.37 -10.85
CA LEU A 10 6.40 -12.45 -10.40
C LEU A 10 7.29 -12.03 -11.58
N ALA A 11 7.72 -12.98 -12.40
CA ALA A 11 8.52 -12.71 -13.60
C ALA A 11 7.81 -11.75 -14.57
N SER A 12 6.51 -11.98 -14.81
CA SER A 12 5.66 -11.13 -15.66
C SER A 12 5.47 -9.73 -15.07
N VAL A 13 5.25 -9.62 -13.75
CA VAL A 13 5.10 -8.35 -13.05
C VAL A 13 6.38 -7.52 -13.12
N ILE A 14 7.54 -8.13 -12.88
CA ILE A 14 8.85 -7.46 -13.01
C ILE A 14 8.99 -6.89 -14.43
N LYS A 15 8.76 -7.73 -15.45
CA LYS A 15 8.89 -7.34 -16.86
C LYS A 15 7.93 -6.22 -17.26
N SER A 16 6.66 -6.36 -16.93
CA SER A 16 5.62 -5.39 -17.31
C SER A 16 5.82 -4.05 -16.59
N THR A 17 6.16 -4.08 -15.30
CA THR A 17 6.48 -2.86 -14.52
C THR A 17 7.71 -2.17 -15.10
N ARG A 18 8.76 -2.92 -15.44
CA ARG A 18 9.96 -2.39 -16.09
C ARG A 18 9.63 -1.69 -17.41
N ILE A 19 8.88 -2.34 -18.29
CA ILE A 19 8.50 -1.81 -19.60
C ILE A 19 7.64 -0.55 -19.44
N ALA A 20 6.67 -0.56 -18.53
CA ALA A 20 5.80 0.59 -18.27
C ALA A 20 6.55 1.82 -17.77
N ASN A 21 7.67 1.62 -17.06
CA ASN A 21 8.52 2.70 -16.55
C ASN A 21 9.74 3.00 -17.45
N ASN A 22 9.77 2.46 -18.68
CA ASN A 22 10.87 2.67 -19.65
C ASN A 22 12.27 2.31 -19.12
N VAL A 23 12.36 1.39 -18.16
CA VAL A 23 13.64 0.95 -17.59
C VAL A 23 14.23 -0.18 -18.44
N THR A 24 15.54 -0.14 -18.71
CA THR A 24 16.18 -1.20 -19.50
C THR A 24 16.60 -2.39 -18.62
N ALA A 25 16.60 -3.61 -19.16
CA ALA A 25 17.12 -4.77 -18.43
C ALA A 25 18.62 -4.60 -18.07
N LYS A 26 19.36 -3.84 -18.89
CA LYS A 26 20.76 -3.50 -18.65
C LYS A 26 20.94 -2.64 -17.41
N SER A 27 20.14 -1.57 -17.26
CA SER A 27 20.24 -0.66 -16.12
C SER A 27 19.87 -1.34 -14.79
N ILE A 28 18.87 -2.24 -14.80
CA ILE A 28 18.58 -3.06 -13.61
C ILE A 28 19.78 -3.95 -13.26
N ALA A 29 20.35 -4.63 -14.26
CA ALA A 29 21.49 -5.52 -14.05
C ALA A 29 22.68 -4.79 -13.42
N GLU A 30 23.00 -3.58 -13.91
CA GLU A 30 24.03 -2.71 -13.34
C GLU A 30 23.71 -2.32 -11.88
N HIS A 31 22.46 -1.96 -11.59
CA HIS A 31 22.01 -1.58 -10.24
C HIS A 31 22.14 -2.73 -9.22
N VAL A 32 21.76 -3.95 -9.58
CA VAL A 32 21.85 -5.11 -8.67
C VAL A 32 23.18 -5.88 -8.75
N GLY A 33 24.14 -5.39 -9.54
CA GLY A 33 25.45 -6.05 -9.72
C GLY A 33 25.36 -7.42 -10.38
N LYS A 34 24.42 -7.61 -11.32
CA LYS A 34 24.21 -8.85 -12.07
C LYS A 34 24.46 -8.64 -13.57
N SER A 35 24.38 -9.72 -14.35
CA SER A 35 24.44 -9.64 -15.81
C SER A 35 23.07 -9.33 -16.43
N GLN A 36 23.05 -8.70 -17.60
CA GLN A 36 21.79 -8.51 -18.36
C GLN A 36 21.10 -9.86 -18.70
N SER A 37 21.88 -10.93 -18.84
CA SER A 37 21.35 -12.30 -19.02
C SER A 37 20.59 -12.79 -17.78
N TYR A 38 21.05 -12.45 -16.58
CA TYR A 38 20.34 -12.76 -15.33
C TYR A 38 18.95 -12.12 -15.31
N ILE A 39 18.83 -10.82 -15.60
CA ILE A 39 17.54 -10.11 -15.65
C ILE A 39 16.63 -10.72 -16.75
N SER A 40 17.20 -11.07 -17.90
CA SER A 40 16.44 -11.71 -18.98
C SER A 40 15.88 -13.08 -18.59
N LYS A 41 16.61 -13.85 -17.77
CA LYS A 41 16.17 -15.13 -17.22
C LYS A 41 15.13 -14.93 -16.11
N LEU A 42 15.31 -13.92 -15.27
CA LEU A 42 14.36 -13.54 -14.22
C LEU A 42 12.98 -13.22 -14.82
N GLU A 43 12.95 -12.38 -15.85
CA GLU A 43 11.72 -11.98 -16.56
C GLU A 43 11.04 -13.09 -17.37
N LYS A 44 11.74 -14.22 -17.56
CA LYS A 44 11.20 -15.43 -18.21
C LYS A 44 10.73 -16.50 -17.22
N GLY A 45 11.02 -16.34 -15.93
CA GLY A 45 10.80 -17.38 -14.92
C GLY A 45 11.84 -18.52 -14.95
N ASP A 46 12.99 -18.31 -15.61
CA ASP A 46 14.06 -19.32 -15.68
C ASP A 46 14.93 -19.36 -14.41
N ILE A 47 14.78 -18.37 -13.54
CA ILE A 47 15.40 -18.31 -12.21
C ILE A 47 14.41 -18.91 -11.23
N LYS A 48 14.84 -19.83 -10.36
CA LYS A 48 13.95 -20.47 -9.39
C LYS A 48 13.67 -19.61 -8.18
N SER A 49 14.66 -18.86 -7.70
CA SER A 49 14.51 -18.03 -6.50
C SER A 49 15.36 -16.76 -6.54
N ILE A 50 14.91 -15.75 -5.80
CA ILE A 50 15.53 -14.44 -5.66
C ILE A 50 15.53 -14.03 -4.18
N GLU A 51 16.59 -13.35 -3.72
CA GLU A 51 16.61 -12.76 -2.38
C GLU A 51 15.59 -11.63 -2.27
N GLN A 52 14.85 -11.57 -1.15
CA GLN A 52 13.82 -10.55 -0.91
C GLN A 52 14.38 -9.12 -1.06
N SER A 53 15.57 -8.86 -0.51
CA SER A 53 16.22 -7.55 -0.60
C SER A 53 16.59 -7.19 -2.04
N GLU A 54 17.03 -8.17 -2.83
CA GLU A 54 17.31 -7.98 -4.25
C GLU A 54 16.04 -7.66 -5.03
N LEU A 55 14.95 -8.40 -4.78
CA LEU A 55 13.65 -8.15 -5.41
C LEU A 55 13.11 -6.75 -5.09
N ILE A 56 13.12 -6.36 -3.81
CA ILE A 56 12.67 -5.02 -3.38
C ILE A 56 13.54 -3.94 -4.02
N SER A 57 14.86 -4.17 -4.09
CA SER A 57 15.79 -3.24 -4.74
C SER A 57 15.49 -3.07 -6.23
N ILE A 58 15.14 -4.15 -6.94
CA ILE A 58 14.72 -4.11 -8.35
C ILE A 58 13.46 -3.25 -8.50
N PHE A 59 12.41 -3.48 -7.71
CA PHE A 59 11.17 -2.70 -7.83
C PHE A 59 11.37 -1.23 -7.50
N ARG A 60 12.09 -0.91 -6.42
CA ARG A 60 12.42 0.48 -6.06
C ARG A 60 13.21 1.18 -7.14
N PHE A 61 14.17 0.48 -7.76
CA PHE A 61 14.92 1.02 -8.89
C PHE A 61 14.05 1.26 -10.13
N ILE A 62 13.15 0.33 -10.45
CA ILE A 62 12.24 0.47 -11.60
C ILE A 62 11.30 1.68 -11.40
N LEU A 63 10.81 1.89 -10.18
CA LEU A 63 9.78 2.90 -9.87
C LEU A 63 10.38 4.26 -9.48
N GLY A 64 11.68 4.32 -9.17
CA GLY A 64 12.43 5.56 -9.02
C GLY A 64 12.22 6.33 -7.71
N SER A 65 11.10 6.13 -7.01
CA SER A 65 10.84 6.73 -5.70
C SER A 65 10.08 5.79 -4.76
N GLU A 66 10.17 6.06 -3.45
CA GLU A 66 9.39 5.29 -2.45
C GLU A 66 7.88 5.56 -2.60
N GLU A 67 7.48 6.78 -2.98
CA GLU A 67 6.08 7.08 -3.23
C GLU A 67 5.53 6.31 -4.43
N ALA A 68 6.26 6.26 -5.56
CA ALA A 68 5.87 5.44 -6.71
C ALA A 68 5.84 3.94 -6.36
N PHE A 69 6.72 3.49 -5.46
CA PHE A 69 6.66 2.14 -4.92
C PHE A 69 5.39 1.89 -4.11
N GLN A 70 5.05 2.77 -3.16
CA GLN A 70 3.80 2.67 -2.40
C GLN A 70 2.56 2.78 -3.29
N ASP A 71 2.59 3.62 -4.33
CA ASP A 71 1.51 3.76 -5.31
C ASP A 71 1.33 2.47 -6.12
N PHE A 72 2.42 1.83 -6.54
CA PHE A 72 2.39 0.52 -7.16
C PHE A 72 1.76 -0.52 -6.22
N LEU A 73 2.17 -0.56 -4.95
CA LEU A 73 1.62 -1.49 -3.95
C LEU A 73 0.12 -1.24 -3.70
N ASN A 74 -0.34 0.00 -3.70
CA ASN A 74 -1.74 0.33 -3.44
C ASN A 74 -2.66 0.15 -4.66
N LYS A 75 -2.21 0.51 -5.86
CA LYS A 75 -3.05 0.60 -7.07
C LYS A 75 -2.86 -0.54 -8.06
N SER A 76 -1.63 -1.02 -8.20
CA SER A 76 -1.25 -1.97 -9.25
C SER A 76 -1.20 -3.40 -8.71
N LEU A 77 -0.72 -3.59 -7.48
CA LEU A 77 -0.69 -4.90 -6.83
C LEU A 77 -2.09 -5.50 -6.69
N SER A 78 -3.10 -4.70 -6.35
CA SER A 78 -4.50 -5.12 -6.25
C SER A 78 -5.05 -5.71 -7.55
N LYS A 79 -4.71 -5.11 -8.71
CA LYS A 79 -5.10 -5.63 -10.02
C LYS A 79 -4.42 -6.96 -10.33
N ILE A 80 -3.17 -7.11 -9.90
CA ILE A 80 -2.43 -8.37 -10.03
C ILE A 80 -3.15 -9.46 -9.21
N ILE A 81 -3.57 -9.16 -7.98
CA ILE A 81 -4.33 -10.08 -7.12
C ILE A 81 -5.64 -10.51 -7.75
N SER A 82 -6.46 -9.57 -8.24
CA SER A 82 -7.71 -9.93 -8.90
C SER A 82 -7.46 -10.82 -10.12
N SER A 83 -6.35 -10.61 -10.84
CA SER A 83 -5.99 -11.46 -11.97
C SER A 83 -5.46 -12.85 -11.57
N VAL A 84 -4.81 -12.96 -10.41
CA VAL A 84 -4.28 -14.21 -9.85
C VAL A 84 -5.41 -15.04 -9.24
N ALA A 85 -6.26 -14.43 -8.40
CA ALA A 85 -7.41 -15.07 -7.78
C ALA A 85 -8.45 -15.60 -8.79
N LEU A 86 -8.52 -15.01 -10.00
CA LEU A 86 -9.37 -15.49 -11.09
C LEU A 86 -8.79 -16.67 -11.88
N ARG A 87 -7.48 -16.94 -11.75
CA ARG A 87 -6.74 -17.88 -12.61
C ARG A 87 -6.22 -19.11 -11.88
N TYR A 88 -6.06 -19.02 -10.56
CA TYR A 88 -5.37 -20.01 -9.75
C TYR A 88 -6.29 -20.53 -8.64
N ASN A 89 -6.12 -21.79 -8.26
CA ASN A 89 -6.79 -22.35 -7.08
C ASN A 89 -6.05 -21.92 -5.79
N ASP A 90 -6.67 -22.16 -4.63
CA ASP A 90 -6.15 -21.71 -3.32
C ASP A 90 -4.70 -22.20 -3.05
N ASP A 91 -4.30 -23.36 -3.57
CA ASP A 91 -2.96 -23.92 -3.38
C ASP A 91 -1.88 -23.16 -4.18
N GLU A 92 -2.18 -22.73 -5.40
CA GLU A 92 -1.28 -21.95 -6.25
C GLU A 92 -1.12 -20.50 -5.78
N ILE A 93 -2.11 -19.96 -5.05
CA ILE A 93 -2.02 -18.67 -4.37
C ILE A 93 -1.11 -18.77 -3.12
N ASN A 94 -1.19 -19.90 -2.41
CA ASN A 94 -0.39 -20.15 -1.20
C ASN A 94 1.12 -20.21 -1.48
N GLU A 95 1.55 -20.42 -2.73
CA GLU A 95 2.96 -20.39 -3.14
C GLU A 95 3.51 -18.96 -3.39
N GLN A 96 2.65 -17.95 -3.50
CA GLN A 96 3.04 -16.58 -3.88
C GLN A 96 3.48 -15.74 -2.67
N PHE A 97 4.45 -16.21 -1.88
CA PHE A 97 4.92 -15.52 -0.67
C PHE A 97 5.47 -14.11 -0.91
N TRP A 98 6.02 -13.85 -2.11
CA TRP A 98 6.47 -12.50 -2.47
C TRP A 98 5.29 -11.52 -2.43
N TYR A 99 4.12 -11.95 -2.89
CA TYR A 99 2.92 -11.12 -2.94
C TYR A 99 2.43 -10.81 -1.52
N LEU A 100 2.35 -11.84 -0.66
CA LEU A 100 1.94 -11.70 0.72
C LEU A 100 2.82 -10.69 1.48
N ASN A 101 4.13 -10.72 1.24
CA ASN A 101 5.05 -9.76 1.82
C ASN A 101 4.89 -8.35 1.21
N PHE A 102 4.68 -8.23 -0.09
CA PHE A 102 4.46 -6.93 -0.73
C PHE A 102 3.18 -6.25 -0.22
N ASP A 103 2.09 -6.99 -0.07
CA ASP A 103 0.84 -6.47 0.47
C ASP A 103 0.90 -6.24 1.98
N GLN A 104 1.29 -7.24 2.77
CA GLN A 104 1.07 -7.16 4.20
C GLN A 104 2.25 -6.56 4.99
N VAL A 105 3.46 -6.59 4.43
CA VAL A 105 4.69 -6.11 5.10
C VAL A 105 5.17 -4.78 4.53
N LEU A 106 5.15 -4.62 3.20
CA LEU A 106 5.74 -3.43 2.54
C LEU A 106 4.73 -2.30 2.27
N ARG A 107 3.47 -2.63 1.97
CA ARG A 107 2.44 -1.64 1.67
C ARG A 107 2.05 -0.90 2.93
N LEU A 108 2.08 0.43 2.87
CA LEU A 108 1.60 1.30 3.92
C LEU A 108 0.12 1.62 3.69
N ILE A 109 -0.67 1.40 4.72
CA ILE A 109 -2.12 1.61 4.74
C ILE A 109 -2.39 2.78 5.69
N PRO A 110 -3.17 3.80 5.26
CA PRO A 110 -3.60 4.87 6.15
C PRO A 110 -4.32 4.30 7.38
N ILE A 111 -3.99 4.82 8.55
CA ILE A 111 -4.54 4.35 9.83
C ILE A 111 -5.82 5.14 10.13
N PRO A 112 -7.00 4.48 10.24
CA PRO A 112 -8.23 5.14 10.64
C PRO A 112 -8.12 5.67 12.08
N GLU A 113 -8.37 6.97 12.28
CA GLU A 113 -8.27 7.58 13.62
C GLU A 113 -9.17 6.92 14.65
N LYS A 114 -10.41 6.58 14.27
CA LYS A 114 -11.38 5.90 15.14
C LYS A 114 -10.89 4.54 15.64
N MET A 115 -10.06 3.85 14.84
CA MET A 115 -9.45 2.59 15.27
C MET A 115 -8.43 2.83 16.37
N ILE A 116 -7.61 3.88 16.24
CA ILE A 116 -6.63 4.26 17.27
C ILE A 116 -7.32 4.71 18.55
N ASP A 117 -8.42 5.45 18.44
CA ASP A 117 -9.20 5.88 19.59
C ASP A 117 -9.76 4.67 20.37
N ASP A 118 -10.37 3.70 19.68
CA ASP A 118 -10.89 2.47 20.31
C ASP A 118 -9.78 1.58 20.88
N LEU A 119 -8.63 1.44 20.20
CA LEU A 119 -7.49 0.70 20.72
C LEU A 119 -6.90 1.36 21.97
N SER A 120 -6.82 2.69 21.99
CA SER A 120 -6.32 3.45 23.13
C SER A 120 -7.23 3.31 24.35
N GLU A 121 -8.54 3.27 24.14
CA GLU A 121 -9.52 2.98 25.20
C GLU A 121 -9.32 1.57 25.76
N LYS A 122 -9.21 0.54 24.90
CA LYS A 122 -8.95 -0.84 25.35
C LYS A 122 -7.65 -0.97 26.14
N ILE A 123 -6.58 -0.34 25.69
CA ILE A 123 -5.28 -0.34 26.37
C ILE A 123 -5.41 0.28 27.76
N LYS A 124 -6.08 1.43 27.86
CA LYS A 124 -6.28 2.15 29.12
C LYS A 124 -7.15 1.36 30.10
N ASP A 125 -8.28 0.85 29.64
CA ASP A 125 -9.25 0.11 30.48
C ASP A 125 -8.67 -1.18 31.06
N ASN A 126 -7.70 -1.77 30.34
CA ASN A 126 -7.04 -3.01 30.75
C ASN A 126 -5.63 -2.79 31.32
N ASN A 127 -5.23 -1.53 31.56
CA ASN A 127 -3.92 -1.15 32.11
C ASN A 127 -2.72 -1.79 31.35
N ILE A 128 -2.80 -1.84 30.02
CA ILE A 128 -1.76 -2.41 29.18
C ILE A 128 -0.67 -1.35 28.97
N SER A 129 0.57 -1.62 29.37
CA SER A 129 1.69 -0.74 29.02
C SER A 129 2.21 -1.04 27.61
N ILE A 130 2.71 0.00 26.93
CA ILE A 130 3.29 -0.15 25.58
C ILE A 130 4.54 -1.02 25.63
N GLU A 131 5.33 -0.94 26.71
CA GLU A 131 6.46 -1.83 26.95
C GLU A 131 6.04 -3.29 26.93
N TYR A 132 4.98 -3.62 27.67
CA TYR A 132 4.50 -4.99 27.81
C TYR A 132 3.88 -5.49 26.50
N LEU A 133 3.10 -4.67 25.81
CA LEU A 133 2.57 -5.00 24.49
C LEU A 133 3.71 -5.28 23.49
N CYS A 134 4.74 -4.42 23.46
CA CYS A 134 5.91 -4.60 22.61
C CYS A 134 6.66 -5.90 22.93
N GLU A 135 6.83 -6.23 24.22
CA GLU A 135 7.43 -7.48 24.67
C GLU A 135 6.64 -8.68 24.17
N ARG A 136 5.31 -8.68 24.32
CA ARG A 136 4.42 -9.77 23.89
C ARG A 136 4.47 -9.97 22.37
N ILE A 137 4.37 -8.89 21.58
CA ILE A 137 4.49 -8.97 20.11
C ILE A 137 5.83 -9.57 19.71
N ASN A 138 6.92 -9.08 20.30
CA ASN A 138 8.27 -9.53 19.99
C ASN A 138 8.59 -10.93 20.52
N GLY A 139 7.81 -11.43 21.48
CA GLY A 139 7.91 -12.77 22.04
C GLY A 139 7.50 -13.87 21.07
N ASN A 140 6.69 -13.55 20.04
CA ASN A 140 6.28 -14.51 18.99
C ASN A 140 5.64 -15.80 19.54
N GLU A 141 4.94 -15.71 20.66
CA GLU A 141 4.36 -16.84 21.40
C GLU A 141 3.30 -17.64 20.63
N SER A 142 2.73 -17.05 19.57
CA SER A 142 1.77 -17.72 18.69
C SER A 142 2.42 -18.67 17.69
N ILE A 143 3.74 -18.64 17.52
CA ILE A 143 4.48 -19.56 16.65
C ILE A 143 4.78 -20.85 17.44
N SER A 144 4.49 -22.00 16.83
CA SER A 144 4.75 -23.30 17.47
C SER A 144 6.24 -23.44 17.83
N PRO A 145 6.59 -23.86 19.07
CA PRO A 145 7.96 -24.17 19.45
C PRO A 145 8.59 -25.31 18.62
N GLU A 146 7.75 -26.10 17.94
CA GLU A 146 8.17 -27.23 17.09
C GLU A 146 8.72 -26.78 15.72
N VAL A 147 8.60 -25.50 15.37
CA VAL A 147 9.17 -24.95 14.13
C VAL A 147 10.70 -25.02 14.21
N ALA A 148 11.28 -25.95 13.45
CA ALA A 148 12.73 -26.08 13.33
C ALA A 148 13.37 -24.80 12.80
N ASP A 149 14.54 -24.45 13.34
CA ASP A 149 15.35 -23.31 12.90
C ASP A 149 14.61 -21.97 12.85
N LEU A 150 13.67 -21.70 13.78
CA LEU A 150 12.91 -20.45 13.86
C LEU A 150 13.81 -19.19 13.85
N ASP A 151 15.01 -19.29 14.40
CA ASP A 151 16.01 -18.21 14.42
C ASP A 151 16.57 -17.88 13.03
N SER A 152 16.56 -18.83 12.10
CA SER A 152 17.03 -18.64 10.72
C SER A 152 16.09 -17.78 9.87
N TYR A 153 14.81 -17.73 10.24
CA TYR A 153 13.80 -16.95 9.54
C TYR A 153 13.92 -15.46 9.87
N PRO A 154 13.79 -14.57 8.88
CA PRO A 154 13.84 -13.13 9.12
C PRO A 154 12.62 -12.65 9.89
N TYR A 155 12.82 -11.58 10.64
CA TYR A 155 11.73 -10.86 11.26
C TYR A 155 10.92 -10.08 10.21
N ASN A 156 9.62 -9.92 10.46
CA ASN A 156 8.65 -9.20 9.65
C ASN A 156 8.60 -9.68 8.20
N THR A 157 8.80 -10.97 7.97
CA THR A 157 8.65 -11.59 6.65
C THR A 157 7.81 -12.85 6.80
N TRP A 158 6.80 -13.00 5.96
CA TRP A 158 6.04 -14.24 5.86
C TRP A 158 6.90 -15.35 5.25
N PHE A 159 6.89 -16.52 5.87
CA PHE A 159 7.59 -17.71 5.44
C PHE A 159 6.69 -18.96 5.49
N PRO A 160 6.95 -19.96 4.62
CA PRO A 160 6.23 -21.22 4.63
C PRO A 160 6.68 -22.11 5.79
N LEU A 161 5.73 -22.78 6.41
CA LEU A 161 5.96 -23.97 7.22
C LEU A 161 5.69 -25.20 6.36
N VAL A 162 6.73 -25.98 6.13
CA VAL A 162 6.72 -27.16 5.27
C VAL A 162 6.70 -28.42 6.13
N GLU A 163 5.71 -29.28 5.93
CA GLU A 163 5.64 -30.61 6.53
C GLU A 163 5.48 -31.63 5.39
N ASP A 164 6.27 -32.71 5.42
CA ASP A 164 6.29 -33.77 4.39
C ASP A 164 6.50 -33.26 2.95
N GLY A 165 7.20 -32.13 2.79
CA GLY A 165 7.49 -31.53 1.48
C GLY A 165 6.38 -30.64 0.92
N GLU A 166 5.29 -30.45 1.67
CA GLU A 166 4.18 -29.57 1.29
C GLU A 166 4.08 -28.36 2.24
N ILE A 167 3.70 -27.21 1.69
CA ILE A 167 3.42 -26.00 2.48
C ILE A 167 2.11 -26.21 3.22
N LYS A 168 2.15 -26.41 4.54
CA LYS A 168 0.95 -26.61 5.37
C LYS A 168 0.36 -25.31 5.88
N SER A 169 1.22 -24.32 6.16
CA SER A 169 0.78 -23.03 6.64
C SER A 169 1.81 -21.93 6.38
N ARG A 170 1.37 -20.68 6.57
CA ARG A 170 2.20 -19.47 6.52
C ARG A 170 2.40 -18.92 7.93
N SER A 171 3.61 -18.49 8.24
CA SER A 171 3.96 -17.90 9.54
C SER A 171 4.81 -16.65 9.37
N ILE A 172 4.77 -15.76 10.36
CA ILE A 172 5.58 -14.55 10.40
C ILE A 172 6.14 -14.37 11.80
N LYS A 173 7.43 -14.06 11.88
CA LYS A 173 8.11 -13.71 13.13
C LYS A 173 8.15 -12.21 13.26
N MET A 174 7.38 -11.63 14.16
CA MET A 174 7.26 -10.19 14.35
C MET A 174 8.43 -9.60 15.14
N LYS A 175 8.83 -8.40 14.73
CA LYS A 175 9.68 -7.49 15.49
C LYS A 175 9.21 -6.06 15.31
N VAL A 176 8.73 -5.45 16.37
CA VAL A 176 8.27 -4.06 16.40
C VAL A 176 9.04 -3.26 17.45
N SER A 177 9.27 -1.98 17.17
CA SER A 177 9.91 -1.08 18.14
C SER A 177 8.87 -0.44 19.05
N LYS A 178 9.25 -0.09 20.28
CA LYS A 178 8.35 0.64 21.20
C LYS A 178 7.93 1.98 20.62
N SER A 179 8.86 2.72 20.01
CA SER A 179 8.57 4.00 19.37
C SER A 179 7.53 3.84 18.27
N GLU A 180 7.62 2.81 17.44
CA GLU A 180 6.63 2.58 16.38
C GLU A 180 5.21 2.36 16.92
N ILE A 181 5.06 1.61 18.02
CA ILE A 181 3.75 1.43 18.66
C ILE A 181 3.26 2.76 19.24
N TYR A 182 4.15 3.52 19.91
CA TYR A 182 3.82 4.84 20.43
C TYR A 182 3.36 5.81 19.35
N ASP A 183 4.12 5.93 18.26
CA ASP A 183 3.83 6.86 17.17
C ASP A 183 2.48 6.51 16.50
N ILE A 184 2.15 5.22 16.38
CA ILE A 184 0.85 4.77 15.87
C ILE A 184 -0.28 5.16 16.83
N LEU A 185 -0.16 4.84 18.12
CA LEU A 185 -1.22 5.06 19.10
C LEU A 185 -1.43 6.53 19.45
N ASN A 186 -0.39 7.36 19.32
CA ASN A 186 -0.48 8.81 19.48
C ASN A 186 -0.93 9.54 18.21
N LYS A 187 -1.18 8.81 17.11
CA LYS A 187 -1.51 9.36 15.79
C LYS A 187 -0.38 10.20 15.14
N ASP A 188 0.86 10.06 15.62
CA ASP A 188 2.04 10.69 15.01
C ASP A 188 2.44 10.00 13.69
N LYS A 189 2.16 8.70 13.57
CA LYS A 189 2.33 7.91 12.34
C LYS A 189 0.97 7.69 11.68
N LEU A 190 0.78 8.28 10.50
CA LEU A 190 -0.51 8.27 9.78
C LEU A 190 -0.77 7.01 8.95
N SER A 191 0.25 6.17 8.71
CA SER A 191 0.14 4.93 7.94
C SER A 191 1.10 3.86 8.45
N THR A 192 0.70 2.59 8.38
CA THR A 192 1.56 1.44 8.73
C THR A 192 1.25 0.23 7.86
N ASN A 193 2.09 -0.79 7.89
CA ASN A 193 1.82 -2.04 7.19
C ASN A 193 0.80 -2.91 7.93
N TYR A 194 0.19 -3.83 7.19
CA TYR A 194 -0.90 -4.66 7.69
C TYR A 194 -0.49 -5.50 8.89
N VAL A 195 0.65 -6.21 8.80
CA VAL A 195 1.09 -7.13 9.86
C VAL A 195 1.41 -6.42 11.17
N THR A 196 1.90 -5.18 11.11
CA THR A 196 2.20 -4.39 12.31
C THR A 196 0.91 -4.05 13.05
N MET A 197 -0.09 -3.49 12.36
CA MET A 197 -1.37 -3.18 12.99
C MET A 197 -2.10 -4.44 13.46
N LEU A 198 -2.10 -5.50 12.65
CA LEU A 198 -2.66 -6.80 13.04
C LEU A 198 -2.01 -7.34 14.31
N SER A 199 -0.68 -7.26 14.42
CA SER A 199 0.02 -7.71 15.63
C SER A 199 -0.37 -6.88 16.86
N ILE A 200 -0.50 -5.56 16.73
CA ILE A 200 -0.96 -4.69 17.82
C ILE A 200 -2.34 -5.12 18.30
N VAL A 201 -3.31 -5.22 17.39
CA VAL A 201 -4.69 -5.64 17.69
C VAL A 201 -4.71 -7.03 18.32
N TYR A 202 -4.07 -7.99 17.68
CA TYR A 202 -4.03 -9.39 18.10
C TYR A 202 -3.48 -9.56 19.52
N TYR A 203 -2.35 -8.92 19.83
CA TYR A 203 -1.74 -9.04 21.15
C TYR A 203 -2.48 -8.24 22.23
N ILE A 204 -3.12 -7.12 21.90
CA ILE A 204 -4.05 -6.45 22.82
C ILE A 204 -5.17 -7.42 23.21
N ILE A 205 -5.80 -8.10 22.25
CA ILE A 205 -6.88 -9.05 22.52
C ILE A 205 -6.39 -10.25 23.35
N ILE A 206 -5.20 -10.78 23.05
CA ILE A 206 -4.58 -11.83 23.87
C ILE A 206 -4.44 -11.36 25.31
N ILE A 207 -3.84 -10.18 25.53
CA ILE A 207 -3.58 -9.65 26.87
C ILE A 207 -4.90 -9.45 27.62
N ILE A 208 -5.93 -8.93 26.97
CA ILE A 208 -7.26 -8.74 27.58
C ILE A 208 -7.88 -10.09 27.97
N LYS A 209 -7.82 -11.10 27.11
CA LYS A 209 -8.50 -12.39 27.34
C LYS A 209 -7.73 -13.33 28.26
N TYR A 210 -6.40 -13.30 28.22
CA TYR A 210 -5.54 -14.32 28.84
C TYR A 210 -4.47 -13.72 29.77
N GLY A 211 -4.41 -12.39 29.90
CA GLY A 211 -3.49 -11.71 30.81
C GLY A 211 -2.04 -12.01 30.49
N HIS A 212 -1.31 -12.56 31.46
CA HIS A 212 0.10 -12.96 31.32
C HIS A 212 0.30 -14.37 30.76
N SER A 213 -0.77 -15.14 30.53
CA SER A 213 -0.61 -16.49 30.00
C SER A 213 -0.10 -16.47 28.56
N THR A 214 0.91 -17.29 28.31
CA THR A 214 1.47 -17.58 26.98
C THR A 214 1.14 -19.01 26.53
N GLU A 215 0.59 -19.83 27.42
CA GLU A 215 0.11 -21.18 27.13
C GLU A 215 -1.35 -21.13 26.66
N ILE A 216 -1.52 -20.77 25.38
CA ILE A 216 -2.83 -20.68 24.72
C ILE A 216 -2.89 -21.78 23.65
N SER A 217 -4.04 -22.45 23.53
CA SER A 217 -4.20 -23.53 22.54
C SER A 217 -4.19 -22.99 21.11
N LYS A 218 -3.79 -23.83 20.14
CA LYS A 218 -3.75 -23.47 18.71
C LYS A 218 -5.12 -22.99 18.21
N GLU A 219 -6.22 -23.61 18.68
CA GLU A 219 -7.59 -23.23 18.34
C GLU A 219 -7.94 -21.84 18.86
N LYS A 220 -7.52 -21.51 20.09
CA LYS A 220 -7.74 -20.18 20.66
C LYS A 220 -6.94 -19.10 19.96
N TYR A 221 -5.70 -19.38 19.56
CA TYR A 221 -4.96 -18.45 18.72
C TYR A 221 -5.64 -18.20 17.38
N LYS A 222 -6.24 -19.23 16.75
CA LYS A 222 -7.03 -19.07 15.52
C LYS A 222 -8.27 -18.22 15.75
N GLU A 223 -9.05 -18.48 16.81
CA GLU A 223 -10.23 -17.66 17.16
C GLU A 223 -9.86 -16.18 17.35
N ILE A 224 -8.75 -15.90 18.05
CA ILE A 224 -8.28 -14.53 18.27
C ILE A 224 -7.83 -13.90 16.95
N MET A 225 -7.15 -14.66 16.09
CA MET A 225 -6.73 -14.18 14.76
C MET A 225 -7.94 -13.78 13.93
N THR A 226 -8.98 -14.63 13.86
CA THR A 226 -10.23 -14.31 13.17
C THR A 226 -10.86 -13.04 13.73
N TYR A 227 -10.99 -12.93 15.05
CA TYR A 227 -11.55 -11.73 15.68
C TYR A 227 -10.70 -10.47 15.41
N SER A 228 -9.37 -10.61 15.34
CA SER A 228 -8.47 -9.49 15.05
C SER A 228 -8.62 -9.02 13.60
N ILE A 229 -8.78 -9.94 12.65
CA ILE A 229 -9.06 -9.61 11.25
C ILE A 229 -10.43 -8.93 11.14
N GLU A 230 -11.47 -9.48 11.78
CA GLU A 230 -12.81 -8.88 11.82
C GLU A 230 -12.79 -7.46 12.42
N TYR A 231 -11.98 -7.26 13.47
CA TYR A 231 -11.78 -5.94 14.08
C TYR A 231 -11.18 -4.95 13.08
N LEU A 232 -10.07 -5.30 12.41
CA LEU A 232 -9.46 -4.44 11.40
C LEU A 232 -10.41 -4.15 10.24
N ASN A 233 -11.16 -5.16 9.79
CA ASN A 233 -12.16 -5.02 8.75
C ASN A 233 -13.28 -4.05 9.14
N GLY A 234 -13.74 -4.11 10.40
CA GLY A 234 -14.72 -3.17 10.95
C GLY A 234 -14.26 -1.71 10.93
N HIS A 235 -12.94 -1.49 10.93
CA HIS A 235 -12.32 -0.18 10.79
C HIS A 235 -11.83 0.14 9.37
N HIS A 236 -12.11 -0.73 8.38
CA HIS A 236 -11.66 -0.59 6.99
C HIS A 236 -10.13 -0.64 6.78
N PHE A 237 -9.41 -1.32 7.67
CA PHE A 237 -7.96 -1.53 7.54
C PHE A 237 -7.68 -2.91 6.95
N PHE A 238 -7.66 -3.01 5.61
CA PHE A 238 -7.65 -4.30 4.91
C PHE A 238 -6.28 -4.66 4.33
N SER A 239 -5.94 -5.95 4.37
CA SER A 239 -5.05 -6.53 3.35
C SER A 239 -5.76 -6.52 2.00
N LEU A 240 -5.01 -6.59 0.90
CA LEU A 240 -5.62 -6.62 -0.43
C LEU A 240 -6.35 -7.95 -0.69
N GLU A 241 -5.85 -9.05 -0.13
CA GLU A 241 -6.50 -10.37 -0.14
C GLU A 241 -7.89 -10.28 0.53
N GLU A 242 -7.96 -9.72 1.74
CA GLU A 242 -9.21 -9.56 2.49
C GLU A 242 -10.19 -8.63 1.79
N LYS A 243 -9.70 -7.50 1.28
CA LYS A 243 -10.51 -6.56 0.50
C LYS A 243 -11.14 -7.26 -0.72
N HIS A 244 -10.38 -8.09 -1.43
CA HIS A 244 -10.89 -8.83 -2.57
C HIS A 244 -11.99 -9.82 -2.18
N TYR A 245 -11.80 -10.59 -1.11
CA TYR A 245 -12.82 -11.53 -0.61
C TYR A 245 -14.12 -10.83 -0.20
N LEU A 246 -14.02 -9.69 0.48
CA LEU A 246 -15.17 -8.89 0.87
C LEU A 246 -15.90 -8.32 -0.37
N GLU A 247 -15.16 -7.82 -1.36
CA GLU A 247 -15.72 -7.31 -2.61
C GLU A 247 -16.44 -8.40 -3.43
N MET A 248 -15.88 -9.62 -3.48
CA MET A 248 -16.51 -10.78 -4.14
C MET A 248 -17.78 -11.24 -3.41
N SER A 249 -17.79 -11.13 -2.09
CA SER A 249 -18.90 -11.53 -1.23
C SER A 249 -20.02 -10.48 -1.16
N ALA A 250 -19.75 -9.25 -1.60
CA ALA A 250 -20.69 -8.14 -1.60
C ALA A 250 -21.85 -8.39 -2.59
N LYS A 251 -23.07 -8.49 -2.07
CA LYS A 251 -24.27 -8.86 -2.84
C LYS A 251 -24.95 -7.66 -3.50
N SER A 252 -24.60 -6.44 -3.10
CA SER A 252 -25.17 -5.20 -3.63
C SER A 252 -24.14 -4.07 -3.73
N GLU A 253 -24.46 -3.04 -4.52
CA GLU A 253 -23.66 -1.81 -4.61
C GLU A 253 -23.60 -1.06 -3.28
N LYS A 254 -24.64 -1.17 -2.45
CA LYS A 254 -24.66 -0.66 -1.08
C LYS A 254 -23.64 -1.39 -0.19
N ASP A 255 -23.52 -2.70 -0.32
CA ASP A 255 -22.54 -3.49 0.42
C ASP A 255 -21.12 -3.13 -0.03
N ARG A 256 -20.90 -2.91 -1.34
CA ARG A 256 -19.60 -2.45 -1.87
C ARG A 256 -19.22 -1.05 -1.36
N ASN A 257 -20.17 -0.12 -1.31
CA ASN A 257 -19.94 1.22 -0.75
C ASN A 257 -19.69 1.20 0.76
N ALA A 258 -20.20 0.19 1.47
CA ALA A 258 -19.91 -0.01 2.89
C ALA A 258 -18.45 -0.44 3.12
N LEU A 259 -17.79 -1.05 2.15
CA LEU A 259 -16.37 -1.46 2.24
C LEU A 259 -15.38 -0.31 2.07
N LEU A 260 -15.83 0.85 1.57
CA LEU A 260 -14.97 2.03 1.42
C LEU A 260 -14.57 2.58 2.80
N SER A 261 -13.27 2.83 2.99
CA SER A 261 -12.77 3.53 4.17
C SER A 261 -13.33 4.95 4.25
N GLU A 262 -13.22 5.59 5.42
CA GLU A 262 -13.60 7.01 5.57
C GLU A 262 -12.79 7.90 4.60
N PHE A 263 -11.50 7.59 4.42
CA PHE A 263 -10.65 8.26 3.43
C PHE A 263 -11.11 8.03 1.98
N ASP A 264 -11.52 6.80 1.62
CA ASP A 264 -12.05 6.52 0.29
C ASP A 264 -13.36 7.29 0.04
N LYS A 265 -14.21 7.40 1.07
CA LYS A 265 -15.47 8.16 1.02
C LYS A 265 -15.20 9.65 0.89
N ASP A 266 -14.28 10.21 1.66
CA ASP A 266 -13.95 11.64 1.63
C ASP A 266 -13.28 12.04 0.31
N ASN A 267 -12.36 11.21 -0.19
CA ASN A 267 -11.75 11.40 -1.50
C ASN A 267 -12.81 11.29 -2.61
N ALA A 268 -13.68 10.28 -2.56
CA ALA A 268 -14.76 10.13 -3.54
C ALA A 268 -15.77 11.30 -3.48
N GLN A 269 -16.11 11.79 -2.29
CA GLN A 269 -16.93 12.99 -2.13
C GLN A 269 -16.26 14.22 -2.76
N THR A 270 -14.96 14.41 -2.49
CA THR A 270 -14.18 15.52 -3.05
C THR A 270 -14.15 15.46 -4.57
N ILE A 271 -13.85 14.29 -5.15
CA ILE A 271 -13.87 14.07 -6.61
C ILE A 271 -15.27 14.33 -7.17
N ASN A 272 -16.32 13.83 -6.53
CA ASN A 272 -17.70 14.05 -6.98
C ASN A 272 -18.09 15.53 -6.91
N MET A 273 -17.63 16.28 -5.90
CA MET A 273 -17.83 17.72 -5.82
C MET A 273 -17.17 18.43 -7.01
N ILE A 274 -15.92 18.08 -7.35
CA ILE A 274 -15.21 18.63 -8.51
C ILE A 274 -15.96 18.32 -9.81
N ILE A 275 -16.38 17.07 -10.01
CA ILE A 275 -17.16 16.66 -11.19
C ILE A 275 -18.47 17.45 -11.30
N ASN A 276 -19.18 17.61 -10.18
CA ASN A 276 -20.42 18.38 -10.14
C ASN A 276 -20.17 19.87 -10.46
N THR A 277 -19.07 20.44 -9.99
CA THR A 277 -18.67 21.81 -10.37
C THR A 277 -18.46 21.93 -11.88
N PHE A 278 -17.77 20.99 -12.52
CA PHE A 278 -17.60 20.99 -13.98
C PHE A 278 -18.91 20.82 -14.74
N ARG A 279 -19.85 20.02 -14.22
CA ARG A 279 -21.20 19.90 -14.81
C ARG A 279 -21.94 21.23 -14.78
N VAL A 280 -21.96 21.92 -13.63
CA VAL A 280 -22.60 23.24 -13.49
C VAL A 280 -22.01 24.25 -14.48
N PHE A 281 -20.69 24.31 -14.63
CA PHE A 281 -20.07 25.19 -15.63
C PHE A 281 -20.41 24.79 -17.08
N SER A 282 -20.52 23.49 -17.37
CA SER A 282 -20.92 23.01 -18.69
C SER A 282 -22.36 23.37 -19.03
N ASP A 283 -23.26 23.39 -18.04
CA ASP A 283 -24.64 23.84 -18.21
C ASP A 283 -24.73 25.35 -18.49
N ILE A 284 -23.77 26.14 -17.98
CA ILE A 284 -23.68 27.59 -18.21
C ILE A 284 -23.09 27.90 -19.60
N ASP A 285 -21.94 27.30 -19.93
CA ASP A 285 -21.24 27.49 -21.20
C ASP A 285 -20.52 26.21 -21.62
N ILE A 286 -21.22 25.38 -22.39
CA ILE A 286 -20.72 24.07 -22.82
C ILE A 286 -19.47 24.17 -23.69
N LEU A 287 -19.39 25.16 -24.58
CA LEU A 287 -18.31 25.28 -25.55
C LEU A 287 -17.00 25.65 -24.85
N LYS A 288 -17.05 26.69 -24.02
CA LYS A 288 -15.89 27.20 -23.30
C LYS A 288 -15.43 26.24 -22.21
N THR A 289 -16.38 25.62 -21.49
CA THR A 289 -16.05 24.61 -20.48
C THR A 289 -15.41 23.37 -21.11
N THR A 290 -15.91 22.91 -22.26
CA THR A 290 -15.29 21.79 -23.00
C THR A 290 -13.86 22.11 -23.44
N GLU A 291 -13.60 23.34 -23.91
CA GLU A 291 -12.25 23.78 -24.24
C GLU A 291 -11.31 23.71 -23.02
N TYR A 292 -11.74 24.24 -21.88
CA TYR A 292 -10.95 24.23 -20.64
C TYR A 292 -10.71 22.83 -20.10
N LEU A 293 -11.71 21.96 -20.12
CA LEU A 293 -11.56 20.57 -19.68
C LEU A 293 -10.62 19.78 -20.59
N ASN A 294 -10.64 20.01 -21.90
CA ASN A 294 -9.68 19.39 -22.82
C ASN A 294 -8.25 19.88 -22.56
N GLN A 295 -8.05 21.17 -22.30
CA GLN A 295 -6.74 21.70 -21.92
C GLN A 295 -6.26 21.11 -20.58
N PHE A 296 -7.14 21.05 -19.58
CA PHE A 296 -6.82 20.43 -18.29
C PHE A 296 -6.45 18.96 -18.42
N LYS A 297 -7.20 18.20 -19.23
CA LYS A 297 -6.87 16.80 -19.57
C LYS A 297 -5.48 16.69 -20.19
N ASN A 298 -5.17 17.52 -21.20
CA ASN A 298 -3.85 17.49 -21.84
C ASN A 298 -2.72 17.82 -20.85
N ASN A 299 -2.97 18.73 -19.89
CA ASN A 299 -2.00 19.03 -18.85
C ASN A 299 -1.77 17.85 -17.89
N LEU A 300 -2.85 17.14 -17.51
CA LEU A 300 -2.76 15.92 -16.71
C LEU A 300 -2.03 14.80 -17.45
N ASP A 301 -2.26 14.67 -18.76
CA ASP A 301 -1.57 13.69 -19.63
C ASP A 301 -0.07 14.00 -19.78
N TRP A 302 0.33 15.29 -19.67
CA TRP A 302 1.72 15.72 -19.70
C TRP A 302 2.48 15.36 -18.42
N ASP A 303 1.98 15.79 -17.25
CA ASP A 303 2.55 15.45 -15.94
C ASP A 303 1.47 15.57 -14.85
N SER A 304 0.83 14.45 -14.52
CA SER A 304 -0.25 14.40 -13.53
C SER A 304 0.23 14.75 -12.11
N GLY A 305 1.47 14.40 -11.75
CA GLY A 305 2.06 14.72 -10.45
C GLY A 305 2.27 16.23 -10.30
N PHE A 306 2.85 16.87 -11.32
CA PHE A 306 3.00 18.33 -11.35
C PHE A 306 1.66 19.04 -11.26
N MET A 307 0.68 18.59 -12.05
CA MET A 307 -0.63 19.23 -12.10
C MET A 307 -1.42 19.07 -10.80
N LEU A 308 -1.32 17.92 -10.12
CA LEU A 308 -1.88 17.73 -8.79
C LEU A 308 -1.24 18.67 -7.77
N ARG A 309 0.09 18.84 -7.81
CA ARG A 309 0.78 19.82 -6.97
C ARG A 309 0.34 21.25 -7.27
N LEU A 310 0.20 21.61 -8.54
CA LEU A 310 -0.23 22.95 -8.95
C LEU A 310 -1.64 23.29 -8.44
N ILE A 311 -2.60 22.36 -8.53
CA ILE A 311 -3.96 22.60 -8.04
C ILE A 311 -4.06 22.58 -6.50
N SER A 312 -3.05 22.04 -5.81
CA SER A 312 -2.98 22.04 -4.33
C SER A 312 -2.68 23.42 -3.73
N PHE A 313 -2.27 24.40 -4.55
CA PHE A 313 -1.99 25.74 -4.06
C PHE A 313 -3.26 26.42 -3.53
N ASN A 314 -3.13 27.12 -2.40
CA ASN A 314 -4.25 27.74 -1.68
C ASN A 314 -4.76 29.02 -2.37
N PHE A 315 -5.23 28.94 -3.61
CA PHE A 315 -5.80 30.09 -4.33
C PHE A 315 -7.02 30.68 -3.61
N TYR A 316 -7.71 29.89 -2.77
CA TYR A 316 -8.84 30.37 -1.96
C TYR A 316 -8.42 31.28 -0.79
N GLU A 317 -7.15 31.23 -0.35
CA GLU A 317 -6.60 32.12 0.68
C GLU A 317 -6.30 33.53 0.15
N ILE A 318 -6.37 33.74 -1.17
CA ILE A 318 -6.25 35.06 -1.79
C ILE A 318 -7.58 35.82 -1.60
N ILE A 319 -7.82 36.22 -0.35
CA ILE A 319 -9.04 36.90 0.10
C ILE A 319 -9.03 38.34 -0.43
N ASN A 320 -10.20 38.81 -0.91
CA ASN A 320 -10.46 40.20 -1.34
C ASN A 320 -9.74 40.70 -2.61
N ILE A 321 -9.61 39.87 -3.65
CA ILE A 321 -9.18 40.34 -4.97
C ILE A 321 -10.35 40.60 -5.93
N GLU A 322 -10.33 41.75 -6.59
CA GLU A 322 -11.32 42.17 -7.59
C GLU A 322 -11.13 41.43 -8.93
N THR A 323 -12.14 41.48 -9.80
CA THR A 323 -12.12 40.79 -11.10
C THR A 323 -10.92 41.16 -11.96
N GLU A 324 -10.52 42.43 -11.99
CA GLU A 324 -9.34 42.89 -12.75
C GLU A 324 -8.05 42.27 -12.21
N GLN A 325 -7.93 42.14 -10.88
CA GLN A 325 -6.77 41.52 -10.25
C GLN A 325 -6.72 40.01 -10.51
N LYS A 326 -7.87 39.33 -10.57
CA LYS A 326 -7.95 37.92 -11.00
C LYS A 326 -7.48 37.75 -12.44
N GLN A 327 -7.85 38.66 -13.34
CA GLN A 327 -7.40 38.64 -14.74
C GLN A 327 -5.89 38.87 -14.84
N GLN A 328 -5.36 39.83 -14.05
CA GLN A 328 -3.93 40.09 -13.99
C GLN A 328 -3.15 38.87 -13.48
N LEU A 329 -3.63 38.20 -12.43
CA LEU A 329 -3.02 36.96 -11.93
C LEU A 329 -2.99 35.86 -13.01
N LEU A 330 -4.09 35.64 -13.72
CA LEU A 330 -4.13 34.66 -14.83
C LEU A 330 -3.15 35.03 -15.95
N TYR A 331 -3.00 36.31 -16.25
CA TYR A 331 -2.04 36.80 -17.24
C TYR A 331 -0.59 36.55 -16.81
N GLU A 332 -0.27 36.77 -15.53
CA GLU A 332 1.06 36.51 -14.97
C GLU A 332 1.39 35.02 -14.98
N ILE A 333 0.43 34.15 -14.60
CA ILE A 333 0.59 32.69 -14.70
C ILE A 333 0.85 32.29 -16.14
N LYS A 334 0.09 32.82 -17.11
CA LYS A 334 0.29 32.52 -18.53
C LYS A 334 1.68 32.93 -19.02
N LYS A 335 2.13 34.14 -18.67
CA LYS A 335 3.49 34.61 -18.99
C LYS A 335 4.57 33.72 -18.40
N LEU A 336 4.36 33.26 -17.17
CA LEU A 336 5.28 32.34 -16.52
C LEU A 336 5.37 31.04 -17.31
N ILE A 337 4.24 30.44 -17.68
CA ILE A 337 4.21 29.22 -18.50
C ILE A 337 4.93 29.44 -19.84
N GLU A 338 4.69 30.55 -20.53
CA GLU A 338 5.36 30.88 -21.79
C GLU A 338 6.88 30.97 -21.62
N LYS A 339 7.37 31.58 -20.53
CA LYS A 339 8.81 31.65 -20.21
C LYS A 339 9.44 30.26 -20.09
N TYR A 340 8.75 29.29 -19.50
CA TYR A 340 9.28 27.93 -19.32
C TYR A 340 9.17 27.08 -20.58
N LYS A 341 8.32 27.44 -21.54
CA LYS A 341 8.18 26.76 -22.83
C LYS A 341 9.42 26.85 -23.73
N ASP A 342 10.21 27.91 -23.57
CA ASP A 342 11.41 28.18 -24.38
C ASP A 342 12.69 27.55 -23.81
N ILE A 343 12.58 26.78 -22.72
CA ILE A 343 13.70 26.06 -22.12
C ILE A 343 13.90 24.72 -22.88
N PRO A 344 15.12 24.39 -23.33
CA PRO A 344 15.38 23.15 -24.07
C PRO A 344 14.94 21.90 -23.31
N ASP A 345 14.26 20.98 -24.00
CA ASP A 345 13.83 19.69 -23.46
C ASP A 345 15.03 18.93 -22.87
N THR A 346 15.01 18.78 -21.55
CA THR A 346 15.80 17.77 -20.84
C THR A 346 14.81 16.77 -20.27
N GLU A 347 15.07 15.49 -20.47
CA GLU A 347 14.15 14.35 -20.25
C GLU A 347 13.15 14.54 -19.10
N ASN A 348 11.87 14.68 -19.47
CA ASN A 348 10.74 14.67 -18.51
C ASN A 348 10.55 13.25 -17.99
N GLN A 349 11.05 13.00 -16.78
CA GLN A 349 10.61 11.88 -15.95
C GLN A 349 9.44 12.35 -15.12
N ILE A 350 8.39 11.52 -14.97
CA ILE A 350 7.32 11.78 -14.02
C ILE A 350 7.96 11.89 -12.64
N LYS A 351 7.92 13.09 -12.05
CA LYS A 351 8.40 13.37 -10.70
C LYS A 351 7.22 13.74 -9.84
N ILE A 352 7.30 13.43 -8.56
CA ILE A 352 6.35 13.91 -7.58
C ILE A 352 6.95 15.16 -6.95
N TYR A 353 6.19 16.24 -6.95
CA TYR A 353 6.65 17.57 -6.61
C TYR A 353 6.20 17.89 -5.18
N ASP A 354 7.16 18.02 -4.25
CA ASP A 354 6.92 18.29 -2.81
C ASP A 354 6.22 19.64 -2.53
#